data_AF-A0A5D0V4Y3-F1
#
_entry.id   AF-A0A5D0V4Y3-F1
#
_cell.length_a   1.000
_cell.length_b   1.000
_cell.length_c   1.000
_cell.angle_alpha   90.00
_cell.angle_beta   90.00
_cell.angle_gamma   90.00
#
_symmetry.space_group_name_H-M   'P 1'
#
loop_
_entity.id
_entity.type
_entity.pdbx_description
1 polymer ?
#
loop_
_entity_poly.entity_id
_entity_poly.type
_entity_poly.pdbx_seq_one_letter_code
_entity_poly.pdbx_strand_id
1 'polypeptide(L)'
;MWLCRVCAAPWPCAIARLTLLREYVDDRVSLLVYLGGMLHDAAGELHLLHPQDGPEPSQLYARFLGWAVGSRRDPFTSSSS
;
A
#
# COMPACT_ATOMS: atom_id res chain seq x y z
N MET A 1 14.76 1.16 -6.36
CA MET A 1 13.99 1.56 -5.15
C MET A 1 12.64 2.12 -5.58
N TRP A 2 11.52 1.61 -5.05
CA TRP A 2 10.17 2.09 -5.38
C TRP A 2 9.82 3.34 -4.58
N LEU A 3 9.97 4.51 -5.22
CA LEU A 3 9.81 5.82 -4.59
C LEU A 3 8.64 6.60 -5.18
N CYS A 4 8.01 7.42 -4.35
CA CYS A 4 7.01 8.36 -4.79
C CYS A 4 7.67 9.46 -5.61
N ARG A 5 7.13 9.73 -6.81
CA ARG A 5 7.64 10.78 -7.71
C ARG A 5 7.44 12.21 -7.17
N VAL A 6 6.54 12.39 -6.19
CA VAL A 6 6.21 13.71 -5.62
C VAL A 6 7.12 14.05 -4.45
N CYS A 7 7.36 13.10 -3.53
CA CYS A 7 8.06 13.38 -2.28
C CYS A 7 9.32 12.53 -2.05
N ALA A 8 9.72 11.69 -3.02
CA ALA A 8 10.86 10.78 -2.95
C ALA A 8 10.84 9.76 -1.78
N ALA A 9 9.78 9.71 -0.98
CA ALA A 9 9.60 8.70 0.07
C ALA A 9 9.22 7.32 -0.53
N PRO A 10 9.43 6.21 0.19
CA PRO A 10 9.02 4.89 -0.26
C PRO A 10 7.53 4.85 -0.63
N TRP A 11 7.22 4.44 -1.86
CA TRP A 11 5.84 4.33 -2.32
C TRP A 11 5.18 3.05 -1.78
N PRO A 12 3.93 3.05 -1.28
CA PRO A 12 3.05 4.21 -1.18
C PRO A 12 3.39 5.05 0.06
N CYS A 13 3.67 6.33 -0.17
CA CYS A 13 3.94 7.31 0.89
C CYS A 13 2.63 7.78 1.55
N ALA A 14 2.71 8.46 2.69
CA ALA A 14 1.52 8.88 3.45
C ALA A 14 0.49 9.67 2.60
N ILE A 15 0.96 10.60 1.78
CA ILE A 15 0.10 11.38 0.88
C ILE A 15 -0.57 10.48 -0.16
N ALA A 16 0.18 9.59 -0.82
CA ALA A 16 -0.38 8.66 -1.79
C ALA A 16 -1.44 7.76 -1.16
N ARG A 17 -1.21 7.26 0.07
CA ARG A 17 -2.20 6.44 0.79
C ARG A 17 -3.50 7.21 1.03
N LEU A 18 -3.41 8.45 1.52
CA LEU A 18 -4.59 9.29 1.77
C LEU A 18 -5.33 9.65 0.48
N THR A 19 -4.60 9.98 -0.59
CA THR A 19 -5.20 10.26 -1.89
C THR A 19 -5.93 9.05 -2.45
N LEU A 20 -5.31 7.87 -2.43
CA LEU A 20 -5.92 6.63 -2.90
C LEU A 20 -7.16 6.24 -2.08
N LEU A 21 -7.12 6.42 -0.75
CA LEU A 21 -8.31 6.18 0.09
C LEU A 21 -9.46 7.12 -0.24
N ARG A 22 -9.18 8.37 -0.65
CA ARG A 22 -10.20 9.33 -1.07
C ARG A 22 -10.74 9.00 -2.45
N GLU A 23 -9.86 8.68 -3.40
CA GLU A 23 -10.22 8.40 -4.80
C GLU A 23 -11.06 7.12 -4.92
N TYR A 24 -10.75 6.11 -4.12
CA TYR A 24 -11.44 4.82 -4.12
C TYR A 24 -12.37 4.63 -2.92
N VAL A 25 -12.92 5.72 -2.37
CA VAL A 25 -13.74 5.68 -1.15
C VAL A 25 -14.95 4.73 -1.27
N ASP A 26 -15.56 4.67 -2.46
CA ASP A 26 -16.74 3.84 -2.75
C ASP A 26 -16.41 2.51 -3.44
N ASP A 27 -15.15 2.31 -3.86
CA ASP A 27 -14.73 1.11 -4.59
C ASP A 27 -13.40 0.56 -4.06
N ARG A 28 -13.52 -0.11 -2.92
CA ARG A 28 -12.39 -0.75 -2.25
C ARG A 28 -11.80 -1.92 -3.04
N VAL A 29 -12.61 -2.62 -3.82
CA VAL A 29 -12.10 -3.75 -4.61
C VAL A 29 -11.14 -3.23 -5.66
N SER A 30 -11.51 -2.17 -6.37
CA SER A 30 -10.63 -1.51 -7.34
C SER A 30 -9.36 -0.96 -6.69
N LEU A 31 -9.43 -0.40 -5.47
CA LEU A 31 -8.22 0.00 -4.72
C LEU A 31 -7.27 -1.17 -4.48
N LEU A 32 -7.79 -2.30 -4.02
CA LEU A 32 -6.98 -3.49 -3.72
C LEU A 32 -6.40 -4.11 -4.99
N VAL A 33 -7.14 -4.11 -6.09
CA VAL A 33 -6.64 -4.56 -7.40
C VAL A 33 -5.52 -3.65 -7.90
N TYR A 34 -5.70 -2.33 -7.82
CA TYR A 34 -4.67 -1.35 -8.19
C TYR A 34 -3.39 -1.54 -7.35
N LEU A 35 -3.52 -1.63 -6.03
CA LEU A 35 -2.40 -1.84 -5.12
C LEU A 35 -1.73 -3.22 -5.32
N GLY A 36 -2.50 -4.25 -5.71
CA GLY A 36 -2.00 -5.57 -6.05
C GLY A 36 -1.10 -5.56 -7.30
N GLY A 37 -1.50 -4.83 -8.34
CA GLY A 37 -0.65 -4.62 -9.51
C GLY A 37 0.65 -3.90 -9.15
N MET A 38 0.55 -2.81 -8.39
CA MET A 38 1.72 -2.07 -7.93
C MET A 38 2.65 -2.90 -7.04
N LEU A 39 2.11 -3.81 -6.22
CA LEU A 39 2.91 -4.76 -5.45
C LEU A 39 3.68 -5.71 -6.36
N HIS A 40 3.01 -6.28 -7.38
CA HIS A 40 3.63 -7.21 -8.32
C HIS A 40 4.82 -6.57 -9.04
N ASP A 41 4.61 -5.36 -9.58
CA ASP A 41 5.66 -4.61 -10.26
C ASP A 41 6.83 -4.28 -9.30
N ALA A 42 6.51 -3.86 -8.07
CA ALA A 42 7.52 -3.57 -7.06
C ALA A 42 8.34 -4.80 -6.64
N ALA A 43 7.68 -5.95 -6.49
CA ALA A 43 8.34 -7.20 -6.17
C ALA A 43 9.33 -7.60 -7.28
N GLY A 44 8.90 -7.50 -8.54
CA GLY A 44 9.75 -7.78 -9.70
C GLY A 44 10.97 -6.88 -9.77
N GLU A 45 10.77 -5.56 -9.73
CA GLU A 45 11.89 -4.61 -9.83
C GLU A 45 12.85 -4.67 -8.65
N LEU A 46 12.35 -4.85 -7.42
CA LEU A 46 13.21 -4.93 -6.24
C LEU A 46 14.00 -6.23 -6.21
N HIS A 47 13.41 -7.35 -6.65
CA HIS A 47 14.13 -8.62 -6.77
C HIS A 47 15.25 -8.53 -7.82
N LEU A 48 15.01 -7.86 -8.95
CA LEU A 48 16.03 -7.62 -9.97
C LEU A 48 17.18 -6.74 -9.46
N LEU A 49 16.89 -5.72 -8.66
CA LEU A 49 17.89 -4.79 -8.12
C LEU A 49 18.67 -5.38 -6.94
N HIS A 50 18.03 -6.21 -6.11
CA HIS A 50 18.60 -6.80 -4.91
C HIS A 50 18.24 -8.29 -4.82
N PRO A 51 18.92 -9.16 -5.57
CA PRO A 51 18.57 -10.59 -5.65
C PRO A 51 18.78 -11.34 -4.33
N GLN A 52 19.72 -10.89 -3.50
CA GLN A 52 20.12 -11.56 -2.26
C GLN A 52 19.47 -10.93 -1.01
N ASP A 53 19.16 -9.63 -1.05
CA ASP A 53 18.69 -8.83 0.10
C ASP A 53 17.37 -8.09 -0.19
N GLY A 54 16.56 -8.66 -1.09
CA GLY A 54 15.24 -8.11 -1.42
C GLY A 54 14.28 -8.14 -0.24
N PRO A 55 13.25 -7.27 -0.22
CA PRO A 55 12.26 -7.29 0.85
C PRO A 55 11.45 -8.59 0.84
N GLU A 56 11.22 -9.15 2.03
CA GLU A 56 10.39 -10.34 2.18
C GLU A 56 8.95 -10.11 1.66
N PRO A 57 8.28 -11.16 1.16
CA PRO A 57 6.90 -11.04 0.65
C PRO A 57 5.92 -10.43 1.67
N SER A 58 6.10 -10.74 2.95
CA SER A 58 5.29 -10.18 4.05
C SER A 58 5.50 -8.68 4.23
N GLN A 59 6.72 -8.18 4.01
CA GLN A 59 7.03 -6.75 4.09
C GLN A 59 6.40 -5.99 2.92
N LEU A 60 6.44 -6.56 1.71
CA LEU A 60 5.76 -6.00 0.54
C LEU A 60 4.24 -6.00 0.73
N TYR A 61 3.66 -7.09 1.24
CA TYR A 61 2.25 -7.15 1.56
C TYR A 61 1.85 -6.05 2.56
N ALA A 62 2.54 -5.93 3.69
CA ALA A 62 2.24 -4.94 4.71
C ALA A 62 2.34 -3.50 4.17
N ARG A 63 3.33 -3.24 3.31
CA ARG A 63 3.59 -1.94 2.70
C ARG A 63 2.51 -1.52 1.69
N PHE A 64 2.06 -2.44 0.83
CA PHE A 64 1.12 -2.13 -0.26
C PHE A 64 -0.33 -2.38 0.14
N LEU A 65 -0.66 -3.53 0.72
CA LEU A 65 -2.03 -3.98 0.96
C LEU A 65 -2.45 -3.91 2.45
N GLY A 66 -1.53 -4.14 3.39
CA GLY A 66 -1.87 -4.33 4.81
C GLY A 66 -2.68 -3.19 5.41
N TRP A 67 -2.31 -1.95 5.12
CA TRP A 67 -3.04 -0.76 5.60
C TRP A 67 -4.39 -0.57 4.89
N ALA A 68 -4.51 -0.96 3.62
CA ALA A 68 -5.75 -0.85 2.85
C ALA A 68 -6.77 -1.94 3.21
N VAL A 69 -6.32 -3.10 3.73
CA VAL A 69 -7.17 -4.19 4.25
C VAL A 69 -7.58 -3.92 5.70
N GLY A 70 -6.67 -3.37 6.53
CA GLY A 70 -6.96 -3.01 7.92
C GLY A 70 -7.85 -1.78 8.10
N SER A 71 -7.92 -0.87 7.12
CA SER A 71 -8.72 0.36 7.18
C SER A 71 -10.24 0.15 7.04
N ARG A 72 -10.80 -1.01 7.45
CA ARG A 72 -12.21 -1.01 7.86
C ARG A 72 -12.30 -0.01 9.00
N ARG A 73 -12.75 1.20 8.69
CA ARG A 73 -13.20 2.14 9.70
C ARG A 73 -14.39 1.46 10.34
N ASP A 74 -14.15 0.79 11.45
CA ASP A 74 -15.21 0.15 12.22
C ASP A 74 -16.12 1.30 12.70
N PRO A 75 -17.35 1.45 12.19
CA PRO A 75 -18.23 2.51 12.64
C PRO A 75 -18.64 2.31 14.11
N PHE A 76 -18.30 1.15 14.70
CA PHE A 76 -18.67 0.75 16.05
C PHE A 76 -17.57 1.01 17.11
N THR A 77 -16.74 2.03 16.94
CA THR A 77 -15.91 2.55 18.04
C THR A 77 -16.16 4.04 18.23
N SER A 78 -17.38 4.35 18.64
CA SER A 78 -17.74 5.62 19.27
C SER A 78 -18.64 5.30 20.46
N SER A 79 -18.04 4.96 21.60
CA SER A 79 -18.49 5.30 22.97
C SER A 79 -17.79 4.42 24.01
N SER A 80 -17.51 5.05 25.16
CA SER A 80 -16.89 4.53 26.41
C SER A 80 -15.36 4.65 26.42
N SER A 81 -14.72 5.48 27.24
CA SER A 81 -15.14 6.26 28.41
C SER A 81 -14.21 7.47 28.61
#